data_AF-A0A9D6F2H5-F1
#
_entry.id   AF-A0A9D6F2H5-F1
#
_cell.length_a   1.000
_cell.length_b   1.000
_cell.length_c   1.000
_cell.angle_alpha   90.00
_cell.angle_beta   90.00
_cell.angle_gamma   90.00
#
_symmetry.space_group_name_H-M   'P 1'
#
loop_
_entity.id
_entity.type
_entity.pdbx_description
1 polymer ?
#
loop_
_entity_poly.entity_id
_entity_poly.type
_entity_poly.pdbx_seq_one_letter_code
_entity_poly.pdbx_strand_id
1 'polypeptide(L)'
;MTPDEELALVKKAILLGQTVSGCCEWHDRAVHRVEREPDLQGVTPDEIRTLTINFVVAGGRIHQVKEQRPEYNDYDFYYKIVFSVSELSHELFVELRLVDSDADVPAVLIVNAHPQRN
;
A
#
# COMPACT_ATOMS: atom_id res chain seq x y z
N MET A 1 -8.64 -16.74 8.55
CA MET A 1 -9.34 -15.56 8.02
C MET A 1 -9.71 -15.85 6.58
N THR A 2 -10.90 -15.46 6.13
CA THR A 2 -11.27 -15.54 4.72
C THR A 2 -10.63 -14.39 3.92
N PRO A 3 -10.47 -14.52 2.59
CA PRO A 3 -9.92 -13.43 1.79
C PRO A 3 -10.70 -12.11 1.92
N ASP A 4 -12.03 -12.18 2.03
CA ASP A 4 -12.88 -11.00 2.18
C ASP A 4 -12.70 -10.31 3.55
N GLU A 5 -12.56 -11.09 4.63
CA GLU A 5 -12.25 -10.56 5.97
C GLU A 5 -10.87 -9.90 6.00
N GLU A 6 -9.88 -10.51 5.36
CA GLU A 6 -8.51 -9.98 5.31
C GLU A 6 -8.45 -8.66 4.53
N LEU A 7 -9.14 -8.60 3.38
CA LEU A 7 -9.27 -7.36 2.60
C LEU A 7 -10.00 -6.27 3.39
N ALA A 8 -11.01 -6.63 4.20
CA ALA A 8 -11.70 -5.68 5.07
C ALA A 8 -10.75 -5.11 6.14
N LEU A 9 -9.85 -5.92 6.72
CA LEU A 9 -8.83 -5.45 7.65
C LEU A 9 -7.81 -4.54 6.98
N VAL A 10 -7.34 -4.86 5.77
CA VAL A 10 -6.45 -3.98 5.00
C VAL A 10 -7.09 -2.63 4.75
N LYS A 11 -8.37 -2.62 4.31
CA LYS A 11 -9.11 -1.38 4.12
C LYS A 11 -9.23 -0.60 5.42
N LYS A 12 -9.54 -1.27 6.53
CA LYS A 12 -9.63 -0.65 7.86
C LYS A 12 -8.29 -0.04 8.29
N ALA A 13 -7.18 -0.76 8.12
CA ALA A 13 -5.83 -0.32 8.47
C ALA A 13 -5.44 0.95 7.71
N ILE A 14 -5.69 0.99 6.39
CA ILE A 14 -5.41 2.18 5.56
C ILE A 14 -6.24 3.38 6.04
N LEU A 15 -7.54 3.19 6.31
CA LEU A 15 -8.42 4.25 6.79
C LEU A 15 -8.00 4.76 8.18
N LEU A 16 -7.64 3.86 9.10
CA LEU A 16 -7.15 4.22 10.43
C LEU A 16 -5.81 4.95 10.36
N GLY A 17 -4.95 4.64 9.38
CA GLY A 17 -3.66 5.31 9.17
C GLY A 17 -3.74 6.84 8.99
N GLN A 18 -4.93 7.39 8.73
CA GLN A 18 -5.18 8.82 8.73
C GLN A 18 -5.06 9.45 10.14
N THR A 19 -5.37 8.68 11.19
CA THR A 19 -5.51 9.19 12.57
C THR A 19 -4.77 8.37 13.62
N VAL A 20 -4.38 7.13 13.29
CA VAL A 20 -3.72 6.17 14.18
C VAL A 20 -2.37 5.79 13.56
N SER A 21 -1.28 6.18 14.20
CA SER A 21 0.07 5.77 13.81
C SER A 21 0.25 4.26 13.93
N GLY A 22 0.98 3.67 12.99
CA GLY A 22 1.22 2.22 12.96
C GLY A 22 0.22 1.43 12.11
N CYS A 23 -0.96 1.98 11.81
CA CYS A 23 -1.97 1.26 11.02
C CYS A 23 -1.67 1.23 9.51
N CYS A 24 -0.95 2.23 8.98
CA CYS A 24 -0.53 2.25 7.58
C CYS A 24 0.84 2.91 7.53
N GLU A 25 1.91 2.13 7.43
CA GLU A 25 3.27 2.66 7.51
C GLU A 25 4.12 2.14 6.35
N TRP A 26 5.29 2.71 6.16
CA TRP A 26 6.25 2.18 5.21
C TRP A 26 7.07 1.06 5.81
N HIS A 27 7.41 0.07 4.98
CA HIS A 27 8.54 -0.79 5.28
C HIS A 27 9.85 -0.02 5.00
N ASP A 28 10.81 -0.01 5.93
CA ASP A 28 12.05 0.80 5.84
C ASP A 28 12.78 0.67 4.49
N ARG A 29 12.97 -0.57 4.01
CA ARG A 29 13.64 -0.80 2.72
C ARG A 29 12.89 -0.23 1.52
N ALA A 30 11.58 -0.10 1.61
CA ALA A 30 10.74 0.42 0.54
C ALA A 30 10.84 1.95 0.46
N VAL A 31 10.95 2.65 1.59
CA VAL A 31 11.27 4.09 1.66
C VAL A 31 12.53 4.40 0.84
N HIS A 32 13.62 3.71 1.15
CA HIS A 32 14.90 3.89 0.47
C HIS A 32 14.85 3.59 -1.04
N ARG A 33 13.93 2.74 -1.50
CA ARG A 33 13.74 2.47 -2.93
C ARG A 33 13.02 3.62 -3.62
N VAL A 34 11.94 4.13 -3.01
CA VAL A 34 11.18 5.28 -3.53
C VAL A 34 12.06 6.51 -3.63
N GLU A 35 12.84 6.82 -2.59
CA GLU A 35 13.75 7.98 -2.58
C GLU A 35 14.82 7.93 -3.68
N ARG A 36 15.10 6.73 -4.21
CA ARG A 36 16.11 6.50 -5.25
C ARG A 36 15.51 6.26 -6.64
N GLU A 37 14.18 6.22 -6.76
CA GLU A 37 13.49 5.99 -8.04
C GLU A 37 13.43 7.30 -8.84
N PRO A 38 14.12 7.39 -10.00
CA PRO A 38 14.15 8.62 -10.79
C PRO A 38 12.77 9.10 -11.22
N ASP A 39 11.86 8.18 -11.53
CA ASP A 39 10.52 8.52 -11.99
C ASP A 39 9.59 9.00 -10.86
N LEU A 40 10.01 8.88 -9.59
CA LEU A 40 9.30 9.41 -8.43
C LEU A 40 9.95 10.69 -7.89
N GLN A 41 10.90 11.29 -8.61
CA GLN A 41 11.51 12.55 -8.18
C GLN A 41 10.45 13.64 -8.07
N GLY A 42 10.28 14.15 -6.84
CA GLY A 42 9.26 15.14 -6.51
C GLY A 42 8.03 14.58 -5.78
N VAL A 43 7.95 13.25 -5.59
CA VAL A 43 6.92 12.62 -4.75
C VAL A 43 7.60 11.84 -3.62
N THR A 44 7.41 12.30 -2.39
CA THR A 44 8.02 11.71 -1.20
C THR A 44 7.26 10.46 -0.74
N PRO A 45 7.90 9.55 0.01
CA PRO A 45 7.21 8.42 0.66
C PRO A 45 5.99 8.86 1.49
N ASP A 46 6.09 9.97 2.24
CA ASP A 46 4.98 10.49 3.05
C ASP A 46 3.82 11.01 2.19
N GLU A 47 4.11 11.64 1.06
CA GLU A 47 3.09 12.04 0.09
C GLU A 47 2.41 10.82 -0.53
N ILE A 48 3.17 9.79 -0.93
CA ILE A 48 2.60 8.54 -1.46
C ILE A 48 1.68 7.87 -0.42
N ARG A 49 2.09 7.80 0.85
CA ARG A 49 1.27 7.27 1.94
C ARG A 49 -0.03 8.07 2.06
N THR A 50 0.07 9.39 2.08
CA THR A 50 -1.08 10.30 2.18
C THR A 50 -2.02 10.16 0.98
N LEU A 51 -1.49 10.09 -0.24
CA LEU A 51 -2.25 9.88 -1.47
C LEU A 51 -2.95 8.53 -1.48
N THR A 52 -2.28 7.47 -1.00
CA THR A 52 -2.85 6.12 -0.90
C THR A 52 -4.04 6.11 0.07
N ILE A 53 -3.91 6.73 1.24
CA ILE A 53 -5.00 6.86 2.21
C ILE A 53 -6.16 7.64 1.61
N ASN A 54 -5.88 8.81 1.03
CA ASN A 54 -6.91 9.67 0.42
C ASN A 54 -7.65 8.97 -0.71
N PHE A 55 -6.95 8.19 -1.55
CA PHE A 55 -7.56 7.41 -2.62
C PHE A 55 -8.56 6.39 -2.06
N VAL A 56 -8.20 5.65 -1.01
CA VAL A 56 -9.10 4.65 -0.39
C VAL A 56 -10.28 5.33 0.33
N VAL A 57 -10.05 6.46 1.01
CA VAL A 57 -11.10 7.28 1.63
C VAL A 57 -12.12 7.74 0.59
N ALA A 58 -11.66 8.14 -0.60
CA ALA A 58 -12.51 8.55 -1.71
C ALA A 58 -13.26 7.39 -2.40
N GLY A 59 -13.13 6.15 -1.90
CA GLY A 59 -13.76 4.96 -2.47
C GLY A 59 -12.93 4.26 -3.55
N GLY A 60 -11.64 4.59 -3.64
CA GLY A 60 -10.68 3.92 -4.52
C GLY A 60 -10.59 2.41 -4.26
N ARG A 61 -10.25 1.66 -5.31
CA ARG A 61 -10.24 0.20 -5.28
C ARG A 61 -8.90 -0.33 -4.76
N ILE A 62 -8.99 -1.30 -3.84
CA ILE A 62 -7.88 -2.15 -3.43
C ILE A 62 -8.03 -3.50 -4.13
N HIS A 63 -6.99 -3.93 -4.83
CA HIS A 63 -6.95 -5.25 -5.46
C HIS A 63 -6.22 -6.23 -4.54
N GLN A 64 -6.92 -7.25 -4.07
CA GLN A 64 -6.30 -8.39 -3.40
C GLN A 64 -5.73 -9.33 -4.47
N VAL A 65 -4.44 -9.62 -4.40
CA VAL A 65 -3.74 -10.43 -5.40
C VAL A 65 -3.05 -11.60 -4.71
N LYS A 66 -3.32 -12.82 -5.17
CA LYS A 66 -2.68 -14.01 -4.63
C LYS A 66 -1.18 -13.97 -4.90
N GLU A 67 -0.39 -14.16 -3.86
CA GLU A 67 1.06 -14.28 -3.98
C GLU A 67 1.42 -15.60 -4.67
N GLN A 68 2.32 -15.52 -5.65
CA GLN A 68 2.76 -16.67 -6.45
C GLN A 68 4.28 -16.82 -6.47
N ARG A 69 5.01 -15.80 -5.99
CA ARG A 69 6.47 -15.78 -5.93
C ARG A 69 6.94 -16.74 -4.82
N PRO A 70 7.69 -17.81 -5.13
CA PRO A 70 8.09 -18.82 -4.14
C PRO A 70 8.90 -18.26 -2.96
N GLU A 71 9.61 -17.16 -3.16
CA GLU A 71 10.40 -16.47 -2.13
C GLU A 71 9.54 -15.72 -1.10
N TYR A 72 8.26 -15.51 -1.36
CA TYR A 72 7.30 -14.90 -0.44
C TYR A 72 6.22 -15.92 -0.10
N ASN A 73 6.44 -16.64 1.00
CA ASN A 73 5.57 -17.74 1.45
C ASN A 73 4.99 -17.51 2.85
N ASP A 74 5.21 -16.31 3.41
CA ASP A 74 4.77 -15.87 4.72
C ASP A 74 3.36 -15.23 4.70
N TYR A 75 2.79 -15.01 3.51
CA TYR A 75 1.43 -14.49 3.31
C TYR A 75 0.81 -15.01 2.01
N ASP A 76 -0.52 -15.13 1.98
CA ASP A 76 -1.26 -15.64 0.81
C ASP A 76 -1.55 -14.54 -0.22
N PHE A 77 -1.68 -13.29 0.23
CA PHE A 77 -2.07 -12.16 -0.60
C PHE A 77 -1.19 -10.94 -0.37
N TYR A 78 -0.88 -10.22 -1.44
CA TYR A 78 -0.50 -8.82 -1.36
C TYR A 78 -1.65 -7.94 -1.87
N TYR A 79 -1.58 -6.67 -1.55
CA TYR A 79 -2.62 -5.70 -1.86
C TYR A 79 -2.07 -4.66 -2.81
N LYS A 80 -2.77 -4.44 -3.91
CA LYS A 80 -2.38 -3.53 -4.98
C LYS A 80 -3.34 -2.36 -5.05
N ILE A 81 -2.79 -1.16 -5.10
CA ILE A 81 -3.51 0.08 -5.37
C ILE A 81 -2.85 0.76 -6.57
N VAL A 82 -3.66 1.30 -7.47
CA VAL A 82 -3.21 2.02 -8.66
C VAL A 82 -4.06 3.27 -8.83
N PHE A 83 -3.42 4.43 -8.94
CA PHE A 83 -4.12 5.71 -9.16
C PHE A 83 -3.22 6.72 -9.87
N SER A 84 -3.82 7.71 -10.52
CA SER A 84 -3.09 8.80 -11.17
C SER A 84 -2.59 9.82 -10.14
N VAL A 85 -1.36 10.32 -10.35
CA VAL A 85 -0.74 11.41 -9.59
C VAL A 85 -0.30 12.46 -10.60
N SER A 86 -0.67 13.73 -10.38
CA SER A 86 -0.45 14.82 -11.35
C SER A 86 1.02 15.02 -11.74
N GLU A 87 1.92 14.72 -10.82
CA GLU A 87 3.36 14.85 -10.91
C GLU A 87 4.00 13.73 -11.74
N LEU A 88 3.28 12.63 -11.98
CA LEU A 88 3.78 11.44 -12.64
C LEU A 88 3.20 11.29 -14.06
N SER A 89 4.04 10.86 -15.00
CA SER A 89 3.61 10.53 -16.37
C SER A 89 2.80 9.23 -16.46
N HIS A 90 2.88 8.39 -15.43
CA HIS A 90 2.20 7.10 -15.34
C HIS A 90 1.42 7.03 -14.02
N GLU A 91 0.44 6.12 -13.95
CA GLU A 91 -0.24 5.83 -12.69
C GLU A 91 0.76 5.36 -11.64
N LEU A 92 0.55 5.75 -10.39
CA LEU A 92 1.34 5.24 -9.27
C LEU A 92 0.81 3.86 -8.88
N PHE A 93 1.69 2.87 -8.89
CA PHE A 93 1.46 1.57 -8.30
C PHE A 93 1.93 1.56 -6.84
N VAL A 94 1.12 1.00 -5.95
CA VAL A 94 1.44 0.81 -4.53
C VAL A 94 1.13 -0.64 -4.13
N GLU A 95 2.12 -1.32 -3.55
CA GLU A 95 2.00 -2.67 -2.99
C GLU A 95 1.98 -2.59 -1.45
N LEU A 96 0.98 -3.21 -0.84
CA LEU A 96 0.82 -3.29 0.60
C LEU A 96 0.75 -4.75 1.08
N ARG A 97 1.10 -4.95 2.34
CA ARG A 97 0.93 -6.23 3.06
C ARG A 97 0.23 -5.98 4.39
N LEU A 98 -0.69 -6.88 4.76
CA LEU A 98 -1.22 -6.94 6.12
C LEU A 98 -0.13 -7.53 7.03
N VAL A 99 0.23 -6.83 8.09
CA VAL A 99 1.28 -7.26 9.03
C VAL A 99 0.77 -7.48 10.45
N ASP A 100 -0.37 -6.88 10.78
CA ASP A 100 -1.13 -7.17 11.99
C ASP A 100 -2.62 -7.30 11.63
N SER A 101 -3.23 -8.37 12.11
CA SER A 101 -4.62 -8.74 11.84
C SER A 101 -5.55 -8.48 13.04
N ASP A 102 -5.07 -7.72 14.03
CA ASP A 102 -5.92 -7.20 15.12
C ASP A 102 -7.19 -6.57 14.53
N ALA A 103 -8.35 -7.03 15.01
CA ALA A 103 -9.63 -6.63 14.44
C ALA A 103 -9.97 -5.16 14.71
N ASP A 104 -9.42 -4.56 15.77
CA ASP A 104 -9.67 -3.20 16.19
C ASP A 104 -8.66 -2.22 15.59
N VAL A 105 -7.37 -2.60 15.60
CA VAL A 105 -6.24 -1.78 15.13
C VAL A 105 -5.34 -2.55 14.15
N PRO A 106 -5.87 -3.00 12.99
CA PRO A 106 -5.07 -3.72 12.01
C PRO A 106 -3.98 -2.82 11.44
N ALA A 107 -2.89 -3.43 10.97
CA ALA A 107 -1.74 -2.71 10.44
C ALA A 107 -1.31 -3.25 9.07
N VAL A 108 -1.03 -2.33 8.15
CA VAL A 108 -0.44 -2.63 6.85
C VAL A 108 0.89 -1.91 6.68
N LEU A 109 1.79 -2.54 5.92
CA LEU A 109 3.00 -1.90 5.42
C LEU A 109 2.90 -1.65 3.92
N ILE A 110 3.26 -0.45 3.48
CA ILE A 110 3.60 -0.17 2.10
C ILE A 110 4.99 -0.76 1.84
N VAL A 111 5.05 -1.79 1.01
CA VAL A 111 6.27 -2.56 0.74
C VAL A 111 6.89 -2.21 -0.61
N ASN A 112 6.15 -1.55 -1.50
CA ASN A 112 6.66 -1.09 -2.78
C ASN A 112 5.80 0.06 -3.33
N ALA A 113 6.43 1.00 -4.04
CA ALA A 113 5.71 1.92 -4.90
C ALA A 113 6.61 2.33 -6.07
N HIS A 114 6.02 2.45 -7.26
CA HIS A 114 6.69 2.88 -8.48
C HIS A 114 5.66 3.31 -9.51
N PRO A 115 6.03 4.05 -10.57
CA PRO A 115 5.11 4.28 -11.68
C PRO A 115 4.77 2.94 -12.35
N GLN A 116 3.50 2.76 -12.71
CA GLN A 116 3.00 1.58 -13.40
C GLN A 116 3.49 1.64 -14.85
N ARG A 117 4.55 0.88 -15.13
CA ARG A 117 5.02 0.64 -16.49
C ARG A 117 4.15 -0.46 -17.10
N ASN A 118 3.55 -0.16 -18.25
CA ASN A 118 2.79 -1.13 -19.06
C ASN A 118 3.67 -2.26 -19.59
#